data_AF-A0A353M357-F1
#
_entry.id   AF-A0A353M357-F1
#
_cell.length_a   1.000
_cell.length_b   1.000
_cell.length_c   1.000
_cell.angle_alpha   90.00
_cell.angle_beta   90.00
_cell.angle_gamma   90.00
#
_symmetry.space_group_name_H-M   'P 1'
#
loop_
_entity.id
_entity.type
_entity.pdbx_description
1 polymer ?
#
loop_
_entity_poly.entity_id
_entity_poly.type
_entity_poly.pdbx_seq_one_letter_code
_entity_poly.pdbx_strand_id
1 'polypeptide(L)'
;SLLKTGKTLIQHIYDTHFLGVEQVRGLLASWRSLQGKIHDDTYHHVLGRLEEQLIHAMEWRDVINTYFYRISRIEDNQNREIHH
;
A
#
# COMPACT_ATOMS: atom_id res chain seq x y z
N SER A 1 -10.98 -1.82 21.80
CA SER A 1 -9.87 -1.18 22.53
C SER A 1 -9.08 -0.29 21.58
N LEU A 2 -8.48 0.78 22.08
CA LEU A 2 -7.65 1.71 21.31
C LEU A 2 -6.17 1.32 21.39
N LEU A 3 -5.42 1.59 20.32
CA LEU A 3 -3.96 1.54 20.31
C LEU A 3 -3.38 2.75 21.04
N LYS A 4 -2.07 2.70 21.36
CA LYS A 4 -1.33 3.84 21.92
C LYS A 4 -1.40 5.11 21.05
N THR A 5 -1.72 4.95 19.76
CA THR A 5 -1.93 6.03 18.79
C THR A 5 -3.31 6.69 18.89
N GLY A 6 -4.20 6.21 19.77
CA GLY A 6 -5.59 6.67 19.86
C GLY A 6 -6.52 6.12 18.77
N LYS A 7 -5.99 5.31 17.83
CA LYS A 7 -6.78 4.66 16.78
C LYS A 7 -7.38 3.35 17.26
N THR A 8 -8.52 2.95 16.69
CA THR A 8 -9.00 1.58 16.82
C THR A 8 -8.04 0.63 16.10
N LEU A 9 -8.02 -0.64 16.49
CA LEU A 9 -7.22 -1.65 15.79
C LEU A 9 -7.61 -1.76 14.31
N ILE A 10 -8.92 -1.72 14.01
CA ILE A 10 -9.43 -1.79 12.64
C ILE A 10 -8.97 -0.59 11.79
N GLN A 11 -9.01 0.62 12.34
CA GLN A 11 -8.53 1.80 11.62
C GLN A 11 -7.02 1.71 11.36
N HIS A 12 -6.26 1.16 12.30
CA HIS A 12 -4.83 0.95 12.09
C HIS A 12 -4.55 -0.05 10.97
N ILE A 13 -5.34 -1.12 10.87
CA ILE A 13 -5.25 -2.08 9.77
C ILE A 13 -5.51 -1.38 8.44
N TYR A 14 -6.60 -0.62 8.30
CA TYR A 14 -6.86 0.13 7.07
C TYR A 14 -5.71 1.07 6.73
N ASP A 15 -5.28 1.87 7.70
CA ASP A 15 -4.23 2.87 7.51
C ASP A 15 -2.91 2.27 7.04
N THR A 16 -2.47 1.16 7.63
CA THR A 16 -1.17 0.56 7.28
C THR A 16 -1.17 -0.04 5.88
N HIS A 17 -2.30 -0.61 5.44
CA HIS A 17 -2.42 -1.19 4.11
C HIS A 17 -2.50 -0.12 3.02
N PHE A 18 -3.23 0.97 3.25
CA PHE A 18 -3.19 2.13 2.35
C PHE A 18 -1.79 2.77 2.30
N LEU A 19 -1.16 2.96 3.47
CA LEU A 19 0.18 3.54 3.55
C LEU A 19 1.22 2.68 2.82
N GLY A 20 1.11 1.35 2.88
CA GLY A 20 2.00 0.44 2.17
C GLY A 20 1.98 0.65 0.65
N VAL A 21 0.80 0.87 0.05
CA VAL A 21 0.69 1.19 -1.38
C VAL A 21 1.39 2.51 -1.70
N GLU A 22 1.15 3.55 -0.90
CA GLU A 22 1.76 4.87 -1.11
C GLU A 22 3.29 4.85 -0.95
N GLN A 23 3.81 4.03 -0.03
CA GLN A 23 5.25 3.82 0.13
C GLN A 23 5.87 3.19 -1.13
N VAL A 24 5.23 2.18 -1.73
CA VAL A 24 5.72 1.58 -2.99
C VAL A 24 5.64 2.57 -4.15
N ARG A 25 4.58 3.37 -4.24
CA ARG A 25 4.49 4.47 -5.22
C ARG A 25 5.65 5.47 -5.06
N GLY A 26 5.98 5.83 -3.82
CA GLY A 26 7.12 6.70 -3.50
C GLY A 26 8.46 6.09 -3.93
N LEU A 27 8.65 4.79 -3.71
CA LEU A 27 9.84 4.07 -4.16
C LEU A 27 9.93 4.03 -5.70
N LEU A 28 8.83 3.76 -6.39
CA LEU A 28 8.76 3.81 -7.85
C LEU A 28 9.11 5.19 -8.41
N ALA A 29 8.53 6.25 -7.84
CA ALA A 29 8.84 7.62 -8.24
C ALA A 29 10.33 7.94 -8.03
N SER A 30 10.88 7.54 -6.88
CA SER A 30 12.29 7.73 -6.57
C SER A 30 13.19 6.95 -7.54
N TRP A 31 12.88 5.70 -7.85
CA TRP A 31 13.64 4.88 -8.80
C TRP A 31 13.60 5.45 -10.22
N ARG A 32 12.41 5.85 -10.69
CA ARG A 32 12.23 6.48 -12.01
C ARG A 32 13.05 7.75 -12.17
N SER A 33 13.27 8.51 -11.09
CA SER A 33 14.12 9.72 -11.13
C SER A 33 15.62 9.45 -11.39
N LEU A 34 16.03 8.18 -11.35
CA LEU A 34 17.40 7.71 -11.58
C LEU A 34 17.64 7.24 -13.03
N GLN A 35 16.64 7.30 -13.90
CA GLN A 35 16.79 6.95 -15.31
C GLN A 35 17.95 7.71 -15.96
N GLY A 36 18.82 7.00 -16.69
CA GLY A 36 20.03 7.56 -17.30
C GLY A 36 21.19 7.85 -16.33
N LYS A 37 21.01 7.61 -15.02
CA LYS A 37 22.08 7.69 -13.99
C LYS A 37 22.54 6.31 -13.53
N ILE A 38 21.86 5.25 -13.94
CA ILE A 38 22.12 3.85 -13.62
C ILE A 38 22.24 3.08 -14.93
N HIS A 39 23.05 2.03 -14.96
CA HIS A 39 23.14 1.12 -16.10
C HIS A 39 21.75 0.56 -16.47
N ASP A 40 21.42 0.56 -17.76
CA ASP A 40 20.07 0.29 -18.24
C ASP A 40 19.54 -1.08 -17.77
N ASP A 41 20.34 -2.15 -17.83
CA ASP A 41 19.89 -3.48 -17.40
C ASP A 41 19.49 -3.49 -15.92
N THR A 42 20.26 -2.83 -15.05
CA THR A 42 19.95 -2.73 -13.62
C THR A 42 18.73 -1.86 -13.38
N TYR A 43 18.62 -0.75 -14.11
CA TYR A 43 17.48 0.16 -14.03
C TYR A 43 16.17 -0.58 -14.36
N HIS A 44 16.12 -1.27 -15.50
CA HIS A 44 14.92 -1.97 -15.95
C HIS A 44 14.60 -3.20 -15.08
N HIS A 45 15.61 -3.95 -14.63
CA HIS A 45 15.39 -5.08 -13.75
C HIS A 45 14.71 -4.67 -12.42
N VAL A 46 15.22 -3.63 -11.76
CA VAL A 46 14.65 -3.15 -10.49
C VAL A 46 13.30 -2.47 -10.72
N LEU A 47 13.15 -1.72 -11.82
CA LEU A 47 11.87 -1.09 -12.18
C LEU A 47 10.76 -2.13 -12.30
N GLY A 48 11.00 -3.23 -13.03
CA GLY A 48 10.02 -4.30 -13.18
C GLY A 48 9.59 -4.91 -11.84
N ARG A 49 10.55 -5.17 -10.93
CA ARG A 49 10.24 -5.70 -9.59
C ARG A 49 9.45 -4.73 -8.73
N LEU A 50 9.73 -3.43 -8.82
CA LEU A 50 8.98 -2.41 -8.09
C LEU A 50 7.55 -2.24 -8.64
N GLU A 51 7.36 -2.41 -9.95
CA GLU A 51 6.04 -2.39 -10.58
C GLU A 51 5.21 -3.62 -10.17
N GLU A 52 5.81 -4.82 -10.17
CA GLU A 52 5.18 -6.03 -9.59
C GLU A 52 4.85 -5.85 -8.10
N GLN A 53 5.76 -5.24 -7.33
CA GLN A 53 5.54 -4.96 -5.91
C GLN A 53 4.35 -4.02 -5.71
N LEU A 54 4.14 -3.05 -6.58
CA LEU A 54 2.99 -2.14 -6.50
C LEU A 54 1.67 -2.90 -6.71
N ILE A 55 1.63 -3.79 -7.71
CA ILE A 55 0.46 -4.63 -7.98
C ILE A 55 0.14 -5.49 -6.76
N HIS A 56 1.13 -6.22 -6.23
CA HIS A 56 0.93 -7.03 -5.03
C HIS A 56 0.51 -6.19 -3.82
N ALA A 57 1.09 -5.00 -3.61
CA ALA A 57 0.70 -4.13 -2.50
C ALA A 57 -0.76 -3.68 -2.60
N MET A 58 -1.26 -3.38 -3.80
CA MET A 58 -2.67 -3.03 -4.04
C MET A 58 -3.59 -4.22 -3.76
N GLU A 59 -3.26 -5.41 -4.27
CA GLU A 59 -4.02 -6.63 -4.00
C GLU A 59 -4.09 -6.94 -2.50
N TRP A 60 -2.96 -6.87 -1.79
CA TRP A 60 -2.91 -7.10 -0.35
C TRP A 60 -3.74 -6.07 0.42
N ARG A 61 -3.66 -4.79 0.03
CA ARG A 61 -4.50 -3.74 0.61
C ARG A 61 -5.98 -4.08 0.47
N ASP A 62 -6.39 -4.44 -0.75
CA ASP A 62 -7.79 -4.68 -1.06
C ASP A 62 -8.30 -5.92 -0.34
N VAL A 63 -7.56 -7.04 -0.40
CA VAL A 63 -7.93 -8.30 0.26
C VAL A 63 -8.07 -8.12 1.77
N ILE A 64 -7.09 -7.51 2.43
CA ILE A 64 -7.10 -7.40 3.88
C ILE A 64 -8.15 -6.41 4.37
N ASN A 65 -8.26 -5.23 3.74
CA ASN A 65 -9.26 -4.24 4.13
C ASN A 65 -10.68 -4.78 3.92
N THR A 66 -10.95 -5.44 2.79
CA THR A 66 -12.23 -6.09 2.51
C THR A 66 -12.56 -7.16 3.55
N TYR A 67 -11.61 -8.04 3.86
CA TYR A 67 -11.80 -9.12 4.84
C TYR A 67 -12.20 -8.58 6.21
N PHE A 68 -11.45 -7.59 6.72
CA PHE A 68 -11.74 -7.01 8.02
C PHE A 68 -13.00 -6.15 8.03
N TYR A 69 -13.33 -5.49 6.91
CA TYR A 69 -14.61 -4.80 6.77
C TYR A 69 -15.79 -5.78 6.87
N ARG A 70 -15.74 -6.91 6.14
CA ARG A 70 -16.82 -7.91 6.16
C ARG A 70 -17.10 -8.48 7.54
N ILE A 71 -16.06 -8.65 8.36
CA ILE A 71 -16.18 -9.17 9.73
C ILE A 71 -16.59 -8.08 10.72
N SER A 72 -16.00 -6.89 10.63
CA SER A 72 -16.21 -5.84 11.63
C SER A 72 -17.42 -4.95 11.36
N ARG A 73 -17.80 -4.77 10.09
CA ARG A 73 -18.76 -3.76 9.60
C ARG A 73 -18.42 -2.32 10.01
N ILE A 74 -17.14 -2.05 10.28
CA ILE A 74 -16.65 -0.73 10.65
C ILE A 74 -16.05 -0.07 9.40
N GLU A 75 -16.61 1.06 9.01
CA GLU A 75 -16.15 1.89 7.90
C GLU A 75 -14.77 2.50 8.14
N ASP A 76 -14.07 2.85 7.06
CA ASP A 76 -12.81 3.60 7.14
C ASP A 76 -13.07 5.07 7.52
N ASN A 77 -12.43 5.56 8.58
CA ASN A 77 -12.61 6.95 9.03
C ASN A 77 -12.13 7.99 8.02
N GLN A 78 -11.30 7.61 7.05
CA GLN A 78 -10.83 8.48 5.98
C GLN A 78 -11.67 8.38 4.70
N ASN A 79 -12.73 7.56 4.70
CA ASN A 79 -13.62 7.31 3.55
C ASN A 79 -12.87 6.89 2.27
N ARG A 80 -11.76 6.16 2.42
CA ARG A 80 -11.06 5.57 1.27
C ARG A 80 -11.84 4.34 0.79
N GLU A 81 -11.71 4.04 -0.50
CA GLU A 81 -12.44 2.93 -1.11
C GLU A 81 -11.98 1.58 -0.53
N ILE A 82 -12.93 0.85 0.06
CA ILE A 82 -12.77 -0.55 0.44
C ILE A 82 -13.80 -1.34 -0.38
N HIS A 83 -13.31 -2.16 -1.31
CA HIS A 83 -14.14 -3.06 -2.08
C HIS A 83 -14.87 -4.03 -1.13
N HIS A 84 -16.17 -4.24 -1.27
CA HIS A 84 -16.93 -5.12 -0.37
C HIS A 84 -17.86 -6.07 -1.13
#